data_AF-A0A6J4NBN5-F1
#
_entry.id   AF-A0A6J4NBN5-F1
#
_cell.length_a   1.000
_cell.length_b   1.000
_cell.length_c   1.000
_cell.angle_alpha   90.00
_cell.angle_beta   90.00
_cell.angle_gamma   90.00
#
_symmetry.space_group_name_H-M   'P 1'
#
loop_
_entity.id
_entity.type
_entity.pdbx_description
1 polymer ?
#
loop_
_entity_poly.entity_id
_entity_poly.type
_entity_poly.pdbx_seq_one_letter_code
_entity_poly.pdbx_strand_id
1 'polypeptide(L)'
;MTPRIDKAHRLKALAPKTVTRVTALALTVGLLCGPMMTATADPPLSIAEAKVQIERLQTDAAAIGQEYAGVKEKIDISTAKLRTTQADVKAQGDKIARMRVQVGQVALARFQNRNLDTTAQLFFNSDTEGFLSQISTVEKISENQNAVLQNFQAEQATLAGLQRSAETDLASLAEQQKQLDQLRASSEAKLAASEAVLAKLTAAERQRLAAEEKQRADAAAEAAKALEAVEAAAGRSRVGASSRSSDRAATRSPAKSSTSKSTRGATALAFAKRQVGKPYQLGATGPSAYDCSGLTGDAWQAAGVAIPRTSQQQFTTGRAVAKADLQPGDLVFFYNDLSHVGLYVGNGIIVQAARPGKPVGYAAVSSMPYAGARRPG
;
A
#
# COMPACT_ATOMS: atom_id res chain seq x y z
N MET A 1 -6.03 42.45 20.01
CA MET A 1 -5.22 43.06 18.93
C MET A 1 -4.69 41.96 18.03
N THR A 2 -5.41 41.69 16.95
CA THR A 2 -4.95 40.91 15.79
C THR A 2 -3.93 41.72 14.99
N PRO A 3 -3.02 41.04 14.26
CA PRO A 3 -3.20 41.11 12.82
C PRO A 3 -3.08 39.77 12.10
N ARG A 4 -3.86 39.72 11.03
CA ARG A 4 -4.09 38.70 10.03
C ARG A 4 -3.29 39.14 8.80
N ILE A 5 -2.36 38.34 8.30
CA ILE A 5 -1.83 38.53 6.94
C ILE A 5 -1.82 37.18 6.23
N ASP A 6 -2.78 37.10 5.33
CA ASP A 6 -2.98 36.15 4.25
C ASP A 6 -1.96 36.45 3.12
N LYS A 7 -1.41 35.41 2.47
CA LYS A 7 -1.18 35.39 1.02
C LYS A 7 -0.54 34.07 0.57
N ALA A 8 -1.41 33.27 -0.06
CA ALA A 8 -1.08 32.23 -1.02
C ALA A 8 -0.14 32.74 -2.13
N HIS A 9 0.83 31.92 -2.53
CA HIS A 9 1.45 32.04 -3.85
C HIS A 9 1.37 30.73 -4.62
N ARG A 10 0.89 30.90 -5.85
CA ARG A 10 0.45 29.92 -6.81
C ARG A 10 1.59 29.10 -7.42
N LEU A 11 1.23 27.84 -7.68
CA LEU A 11 1.73 26.91 -8.68
C LEU A 11 2.25 27.59 -9.96
N LYS A 12 3.49 27.27 -10.36
CA LYS A 12 3.97 27.41 -11.74
C LYS A 12 4.08 26.01 -12.37
N ALA A 13 3.10 25.69 -13.19
CA ALA A 13 3.18 24.62 -14.17
C ALA A 13 4.00 25.12 -15.37
N LEU A 14 5.01 24.34 -15.78
CA LEU A 14 5.75 24.53 -17.03
C LEU A 14 5.35 23.39 -17.99
N ALA A 15 4.64 23.77 -19.04
CA ALA A 15 4.28 22.94 -20.18
C ALA A 15 5.47 22.78 -21.16
N PRO A 16 5.40 21.85 -22.14
CA PRO A 16 6.56 21.19 -22.73
C PRO A 16 7.16 21.98 -23.91
N LYS A 17 8.48 21.84 -24.10
CA LYS A 17 9.19 22.39 -25.27
C LYS A 17 9.00 21.49 -26.49
N THR A 18 8.46 22.11 -27.53
CA THR A 18 8.23 21.59 -28.87
C THR A 18 9.52 21.33 -29.63
N VAL A 19 9.48 20.27 -30.44
CA VAL A 19 10.50 19.77 -31.35
C VAL A 19 10.63 20.70 -32.56
N THR A 20 11.85 21.14 -32.89
CA THR A 20 12.17 21.74 -34.19
C THR A 20 13.22 20.88 -34.89
N ARG A 21 12.78 20.20 -35.95
CA ARG A 21 13.63 19.55 -36.96
C ARG A 21 14.37 20.63 -37.73
N VAL A 22 15.69 20.50 -37.87
CA VAL A 22 16.46 21.17 -38.92
C VAL A 22 17.24 20.10 -39.68
N THR A 23 16.80 19.85 -40.89
CA THR A 23 17.54 19.16 -41.95
C THR A 23 18.52 20.14 -42.60
N ALA A 24 19.80 19.82 -42.62
CA ALA A 24 20.75 20.39 -43.57
C ALA A 24 21.83 19.36 -43.90
N LEU A 25 21.81 18.96 -45.16
CA LEU A 25 22.72 18.07 -45.85
C LEU A 25 24.01 18.85 -46.21
N ALA A 26 25.18 18.35 -45.83
CA ALA A 26 26.44 18.74 -46.46
C ALA A 26 27.44 17.58 -46.39
N LEU A 27 27.72 17.00 -47.57
CA LEU A 27 28.80 16.07 -47.86
C LEU A 27 30.16 16.74 -47.59
N THR A 28 31.05 16.07 -46.86
CA THR A 28 32.49 16.08 -47.13
C THR A 28 33.08 14.70 -46.83
N VAL A 29 33.55 14.04 -47.87
CA VAL A 29 34.29 12.77 -47.83
C VAL A 29 35.72 13.10 -47.44
N GLY A 30 36.10 12.77 -46.21
CA GLY A 30 37.49 12.76 -45.73
C GLY A 30 37.94 11.33 -45.53
N LEU A 31 38.60 10.76 -46.53
CA LEU A 31 39.22 9.44 -46.49
C LEU A 31 40.53 9.54 -45.70
N LEU A 32 40.50 9.30 -44.39
CA LEU A 32 41.70 9.01 -43.59
C LEU A 32 41.68 7.54 -43.18
N CYS A 33 42.62 6.79 -43.74
CA CYS A 33 42.90 5.39 -43.44
C CYS A 33 43.64 5.31 -42.10
N GLY A 34 42.90 5.09 -41.01
CA GLY A 34 43.47 4.69 -39.71
C GLY A 34 43.45 3.16 -39.59
N PRO A 35 44.42 2.54 -38.89
CA PRO A 35 44.43 1.09 -38.71
C PRO A 35 43.14 0.66 -38.00
N MET A 36 42.40 -0.24 -38.65
CA MET A 36 41.27 -0.94 -38.04
C MET A 36 41.80 -1.65 -36.79
N MET A 37 41.53 -1.06 -35.62
CA MET A 37 41.45 -1.86 -34.42
C MET A 37 40.36 -2.88 -34.66
N THR A 38 40.73 -4.15 -34.70
CA THR A 38 39.80 -5.26 -34.57
C THR A 38 39.12 -5.10 -33.22
N ALA A 39 38.02 -4.35 -33.21
CA ALA A 39 37.04 -4.43 -32.14
C ALA A 39 36.67 -5.91 -32.10
N THR A 40 37.15 -6.59 -31.06
CA THR A 40 36.71 -7.92 -30.68
C THR A 40 35.21 -7.78 -30.44
N ALA A 41 34.42 -8.03 -31.47
CA ALA A 41 32.98 -8.11 -31.33
C ALA A 41 32.76 -9.23 -30.31
N ASP A 42 32.29 -8.85 -29.11
CA ASP A 42 31.78 -9.81 -28.15
C ASP A 42 30.89 -10.80 -28.90
N PRO A 43 31.01 -12.12 -28.67
CA PRO A 43 30.19 -13.09 -29.37
C PRO A 43 28.72 -12.67 -29.24
N PRO A 44 27.93 -12.73 -30.34
CA PRO A 44 26.55 -12.26 -30.32
C PRO A 44 25.79 -13.06 -29.27
N LEU A 45 25.22 -12.34 -28.28
CA LEU A 45 24.44 -12.92 -27.20
C LEU A 45 23.32 -13.79 -27.79
N SER A 46 23.29 -15.07 -27.44
CA SER A 46 22.26 -15.97 -27.99
C SER A 46 20.88 -15.60 -27.43
N ILE A 47 19.82 -15.88 -28.21
CA ILE A 47 18.43 -15.60 -27.79
C ILE A 47 18.08 -16.32 -26.49
N ALA A 48 18.63 -17.52 -26.26
CA ALA A 48 18.41 -18.30 -25.04
C ALA A 48 19.04 -17.61 -23.83
N GLU A 49 20.29 -17.14 -23.94
CA GLU A 49 20.96 -16.40 -22.87
C GLU A 49 20.28 -15.06 -22.59
N ALA A 50 19.85 -14.35 -23.63
CA ALA A 50 19.10 -13.11 -23.50
C ALA A 50 17.78 -13.33 -22.74
N LYS A 51 17.02 -14.40 -23.06
CA LYS A 51 15.80 -14.76 -22.34
C LYS A 51 16.06 -14.96 -20.85
N VAL A 52 17.09 -15.72 -20.49
CA VAL A 52 17.45 -15.99 -19.09
C VAL A 52 17.87 -14.71 -18.35
N GLN A 53 18.67 -13.85 -18.98
CA GLN A 53 19.09 -12.58 -18.38
C GLN A 53 17.90 -11.63 -18.16
N ILE A 54 17.01 -11.52 -19.14
CA ILE A 54 15.80 -10.70 -19.05
C ILE A 54 14.89 -11.22 -17.94
N GLU A 55 14.67 -12.53 -17.86
CA GLU A 55 13.85 -13.14 -16.82
C GLU A 55 14.41 -12.88 -15.42
N ARG A 56 15.73 -13.00 -15.26
CA ARG A 56 16.40 -12.68 -13.98
C ARG A 56 16.23 -11.21 -13.61
N LEU A 57 16.48 -10.29 -14.53
CA LEU A 57 16.35 -8.85 -14.29
C LEU A 57 14.91 -8.44 -13.94
N GLN A 58 13.93 -9.09 -14.58
CA GLN A 58 12.52 -8.85 -14.30
C GLN A 58 12.08 -9.46 -12.97
N THR A 59 12.63 -10.62 -12.59
CA THR A 59 12.41 -11.23 -11.27
C THR A 59 13.00 -10.33 -10.17
N ASP A 60 14.24 -9.87 -10.33
CA ASP A 60 14.86 -8.89 -9.43
C ASP A 60 14.00 -7.61 -9.30
N ALA A 61 13.50 -7.09 -10.43
CA ALA A 61 12.64 -5.91 -10.44
C ALA A 61 11.30 -6.15 -9.74
N ALA A 62 10.71 -7.34 -9.89
CA ALA A 62 9.49 -7.73 -9.17
C ALA A 62 9.73 -7.84 -7.66
N ALA A 63 10.87 -8.39 -7.23
CA ALA A 63 11.26 -8.48 -5.83
C ALA A 63 11.40 -7.09 -5.18
N ILE A 64 12.16 -6.20 -5.82
CA ILE A 64 12.26 -4.79 -5.43
C ILE A 64 10.87 -4.14 -5.41
N GLY A 65 10.00 -4.53 -6.35
CA GLY A 65 8.64 -4.01 -6.40
C GLY A 65 7.79 -4.37 -5.18
N GLN A 66 7.99 -5.56 -4.61
CA GLN A 66 7.31 -5.96 -3.37
C GLN A 66 7.87 -5.23 -2.15
N GLU A 67 9.18 -5.00 -2.10
CA GLU A 67 9.78 -4.17 -1.05
C GLU A 67 9.27 -2.74 -1.12
N TYR A 68 9.20 -2.16 -2.33
CA TYR A 68 8.62 -0.84 -2.58
C TYR A 68 7.18 -0.76 -2.07
N ALA A 69 6.35 -1.74 -2.41
CA ALA A 69 4.96 -1.80 -1.94
C ALA A 69 4.87 -1.87 -0.41
N GLY A 70 5.75 -2.63 0.24
CA GLY A 70 5.81 -2.73 1.70
C GLY A 70 6.26 -1.42 2.38
N VAL A 71 7.25 -0.72 1.84
CA VAL A 71 7.65 0.60 2.35
C VAL A 71 6.54 1.63 2.12
N LYS A 72 5.86 1.59 0.97
CA LYS A 72 4.73 2.47 0.70
C LYS A 72 3.59 2.28 1.72
N GLU A 73 3.24 1.04 2.06
CA GLU A 73 2.24 0.75 3.10
C GLU A 73 2.67 1.31 4.46
N LYS A 74 3.96 1.16 4.82
CA LYS A 74 4.50 1.75 6.05
C LYS A 74 4.38 3.28 6.06
N ILE A 75 4.64 3.94 4.94
CA ILE A 75 4.45 5.40 4.82
C ILE A 75 2.99 5.78 5.04
N ASP A 76 2.06 5.06 4.42
CA ASP A 76 0.62 5.32 4.57
C ASP A 76 0.18 5.18 6.05
N ILE A 77 0.66 4.13 6.74
CA ILE A 77 0.42 3.89 8.18
C ILE A 77 1.07 5.00 9.04
N SER A 78 2.35 5.29 8.83
CA SER A 78 3.09 6.33 9.56
C SER A 78 2.46 7.72 9.38
N THR A 79 1.94 8.02 8.19
CA THR A 79 1.25 9.28 7.89
C THR A 79 -0.05 9.39 8.67
N ALA A 80 -0.84 8.31 8.72
CA ALA A 80 -2.07 8.28 9.52
C ALA A 80 -1.77 8.43 11.03
N LYS A 81 -0.72 7.77 11.52
CA LYS A 81 -0.25 7.91 12.90
C LYS A 81 0.16 9.35 13.20
N LEU A 82 1.00 9.96 12.37
CA LEU A 82 1.43 11.35 12.53
C LEU A 82 0.23 12.30 12.59
N ARG A 83 -0.77 12.10 11.74
CA ARG A 83 -1.99 12.91 11.73
C ARG A 83 -2.76 12.81 13.06
N THR A 84 -2.80 11.62 13.65
CA THR A 84 -3.38 11.38 14.98
C THR A 84 -2.56 12.06 16.06
N THR A 85 -1.23 11.86 16.08
CA THR A 85 -0.32 12.51 17.04
C THR A 85 -0.43 14.04 16.96
N GLN A 86 -0.53 14.61 15.76
CA GLN A 86 -0.72 16.06 15.59
C GLN A 86 -2.06 16.56 16.14
N ALA A 87 -3.14 15.78 15.99
CA ALA A 87 -4.42 16.10 16.59
C ALA A 87 -4.34 16.06 18.13
N ASP A 88 -3.64 15.09 18.70
CA ASP A 88 -3.42 14.97 20.14
C ASP A 88 -2.56 16.12 20.69
N VAL A 89 -1.49 16.49 20.00
CA VAL A 89 -0.67 17.68 20.33
C VAL A 89 -1.56 18.93 20.40
N LYS A 90 -2.45 19.11 19.42
CA LYS A 90 -3.37 20.26 19.42
C LYS A 90 -4.35 20.19 20.60
N ALA A 91 -5.01 19.05 20.80
CA ALA A 91 -5.98 18.88 21.88
C ALA A 91 -5.35 19.09 23.27
N GLN A 92 -4.14 18.58 23.45
CA GLN A 92 -3.35 18.75 24.66
C GLN A 92 -2.90 20.20 24.86
N GLY A 93 -2.49 20.89 23.79
CA GLY A 93 -2.20 22.33 23.81
C GLY A 93 -3.41 23.17 24.25
N ASP A 94 -4.59 22.86 23.72
CA ASP A 94 -5.85 23.52 24.09
C ASP A 94 -6.20 23.26 25.58
N LYS A 95 -5.91 22.06 26.10
CA LYS A 95 -6.08 21.70 27.52
C LYS A 95 -5.14 22.52 28.41
N ILE A 96 -3.85 22.59 28.06
CA ILE A 96 -2.86 23.42 28.76
C ILE A 96 -3.25 24.89 28.77
N ALA A 97 -3.79 25.42 27.67
CA ALA A 97 -4.27 26.80 27.61
C ALA A 97 -5.41 27.06 28.62
N ARG A 98 -6.37 26.13 28.74
CA ARG A 98 -7.45 26.23 29.75
C ARG A 98 -6.91 26.13 31.18
N MET A 99 -6.00 25.20 31.46
CA MET A 99 -5.40 25.04 32.79
C MET A 99 -4.56 26.27 33.18
N ARG A 100 -3.90 26.92 32.23
CA ARG A 100 -3.16 28.18 32.48
C ARG A 100 -4.07 29.28 33.02
N VAL A 101 -5.31 29.37 32.56
CA VAL A 101 -6.30 30.33 33.09
C VAL A 101 -6.66 29.99 34.54
N GLN A 102 -6.89 28.70 34.85
CA GLN A 102 -7.19 28.25 36.21
C GLN A 102 -6.03 28.49 37.18
N VAL A 103 -4.80 28.17 36.76
CA VAL A 103 -3.58 28.47 37.52
C VAL A 103 -3.43 29.97 37.77
N GLY A 104 -3.73 30.81 36.76
CA GLY A 104 -3.73 32.27 36.90
C GLY A 104 -4.74 32.78 37.93
N GLN A 105 -5.94 32.20 37.97
CA GLN A 105 -6.96 32.53 38.98
C GLN A 105 -6.52 32.14 40.39
N VAL A 106 -5.89 30.98 40.56
CA VAL A 106 -5.31 30.55 41.85
C VAL A 106 -4.21 31.52 42.31
N ALA A 107 -3.33 31.92 41.39
CA ALA A 107 -2.26 32.88 41.69
C ALA A 107 -2.81 34.26 42.09
N LEU A 108 -3.86 34.74 41.40
CA LEU A 108 -4.52 36.01 41.73
C LEU A 108 -5.20 35.96 43.10
N ALA A 109 -5.92 34.88 43.41
CA ALA A 109 -6.57 34.70 44.71
C ALA A 109 -5.55 34.68 45.87
N ARG A 110 -4.40 34.00 45.68
CA ARG A 110 -3.28 34.02 46.63
C ARG A 110 -2.70 35.43 46.81
N PHE A 111 -2.56 36.19 45.73
CA PHE A 111 -2.05 37.56 45.77
C PHE A 111 -3.01 38.52 46.49
N GLN A 112 -4.30 38.44 46.19
CA GLN A 112 -5.33 39.29 46.81
C GLN A 112 -5.52 38.98 48.30
N ASN A 113 -5.45 37.71 48.70
CA ASN A 113 -5.58 37.31 50.11
C ASN A 113 -4.31 37.53 50.94
N ARG A 114 -3.20 37.98 50.33
CA ARG A 114 -1.92 38.22 51.01
C ARG A 114 -1.96 39.41 52.00
N ASN A 115 -2.94 40.29 51.87
CA ASN A 115 -3.16 41.43 52.78
C ASN A 115 -4.11 41.12 53.95
N LEU A 116 -4.66 39.91 54.02
CA LEU A 116 -5.43 39.44 55.18
C LEU A 116 -4.45 38.66 56.04
N ASP A 117 -3.86 39.31 57.06
CA ASP A 117 -3.04 38.59 58.03
C ASP A 117 -3.95 37.62 58.78
N THR A 118 -3.91 36.34 58.38
CA THR A 118 -4.71 35.26 58.96
C THR A 118 -4.49 35.19 60.47
N THR A 119 -3.30 35.57 60.93
CA THR A 119 -2.92 35.70 62.35
C THR A 119 -3.70 36.81 63.05
N ALA A 120 -3.91 37.94 62.38
CA ALA A 120 -4.71 39.05 62.90
C ALA A 120 -6.21 38.69 62.94
N GLN A 121 -6.74 38.00 61.92
CA GLN A 121 -8.12 37.51 61.93
C GLN A 121 -8.34 36.40 62.99
N LEU A 122 -7.32 35.59 63.26
CA LEU A 122 -7.30 34.58 64.34
C LEU A 122 -7.44 35.22 65.73
N PHE A 123 -6.83 36.39 65.93
CA PHE A 123 -6.77 37.06 67.23
C PHE A 123 -8.09 37.71 67.63
N PHE A 124 -8.97 38.01 66.66
CA PHE A 124 -10.21 38.77 66.89
C PHE A 124 -11.50 37.93 66.81
N ASN A 125 -11.44 36.63 66.48
CA ASN A 125 -12.61 35.74 66.45
C ASN A 125 -12.56 34.73 67.61
N SER A 126 -13.57 34.74 68.48
CA SER A 126 -13.68 33.92 69.70
C SER A 126 -14.52 32.64 69.55
N ASP A 127 -14.91 32.27 68.33
CA ASP A 127 -15.67 31.03 68.03
C ASP A 127 -14.73 29.86 67.66
N THR A 128 -14.63 28.89 68.56
CA THR A 128 -13.78 27.69 68.42
C THR A 128 -14.30 26.66 67.41
N GLU A 129 -15.61 26.56 67.15
CA GLU A 129 -16.15 25.63 66.16
C GLU A 129 -16.00 26.17 64.73
N GLY A 130 -16.29 27.46 64.54
CA GLY A 130 -16.03 28.17 63.29
C GLY A 130 -14.56 28.10 62.86
N PHE A 131 -13.64 28.15 63.83
CA PHE A 131 -12.20 28.03 63.61
C PHE A 131 -11.76 26.70 62.98
N LEU A 132 -12.22 25.56 63.53
CA LEU A 132 -11.85 24.23 63.00
C LEU A 132 -12.42 23.99 61.58
N SER A 133 -13.63 24.48 61.31
CA SER A 133 -14.22 24.45 59.97
C SER A 133 -13.43 25.32 58.99
N GLN A 134 -12.92 26.47 59.45
CA GLN A 134 -12.14 27.38 58.62
C GLN A 134 -10.75 26.82 58.31
N ILE A 135 -10.09 26.15 59.26
CA ILE A 135 -8.81 25.47 59.03
C ILE A 135 -8.94 24.35 58.00
N SER A 136 -9.90 23.45 58.18
CA SER A 136 -10.12 22.34 57.23
C SER A 136 -10.47 22.84 55.82
N THR A 137 -11.18 23.98 55.72
CA THR A 137 -11.46 24.65 54.45
C THR A 137 -10.18 25.20 53.81
N VAL A 138 -9.30 25.84 54.58
CA VAL A 138 -8.01 26.38 54.09
C VAL A 138 -7.06 25.26 53.65
N GLU A 139 -7.02 24.15 54.38
CA GLU A 139 -6.25 22.96 54.03
C GLU A 139 -6.74 22.36 52.71
N LYS A 140 -8.05 22.12 52.58
CA LYS A 140 -8.65 21.60 51.34
C LYS A 140 -8.44 22.53 50.14
N ILE A 141 -8.48 23.84 50.36
CA ILE A 141 -8.14 24.84 49.33
C ILE A 141 -6.66 24.70 48.93
N SER A 142 -5.76 24.55 49.90
CA SER A 142 -4.32 24.41 49.64
C SER A 142 -3.99 23.11 48.90
N GLU A 143 -4.61 21.99 49.29
CA GLU A 143 -4.51 20.70 48.60
C GLU A 143 -4.99 20.82 47.15
N ASN A 144 -6.17 21.41 46.94
CA ASN A 144 -6.72 21.62 45.59
C ASN A 144 -5.79 22.50 44.74
N GLN A 145 -5.21 23.56 45.31
CA GLN A 145 -4.27 24.43 44.59
C GLN A 145 -2.98 23.70 44.20
N ASN A 146 -2.41 22.90 45.11
CA ASN A 146 -1.25 22.07 44.82
C ASN A 146 -1.55 21.02 43.75
N ALA A 147 -2.72 20.39 43.80
CA ALA A 147 -3.17 19.43 42.80
C ALA A 147 -3.32 20.07 41.41
N VAL A 148 -3.85 21.29 41.32
CA VAL A 148 -3.94 22.03 40.04
C VAL A 148 -2.56 22.29 39.43
N LEU A 149 -1.58 22.68 40.24
CA LEU A 149 -0.20 22.91 39.79
C LEU A 149 0.49 21.61 39.35
N GLN A 150 0.37 20.55 40.13
CA GLN A 150 0.93 19.23 39.79
C GLN A 150 0.31 18.68 38.50
N ASN A 151 -1.01 18.76 38.37
CA ASN A 151 -1.69 18.36 37.14
C ASN A 151 -1.23 19.20 35.95
N PHE A 152 -1.10 20.51 36.10
CA PHE A 152 -0.60 21.37 35.02
C PHE A 152 0.80 20.97 34.57
N GLN A 153 1.72 20.67 35.50
CA GLN A 153 3.07 20.19 35.17
C GLN A 153 3.06 18.82 34.47
N ALA A 154 2.26 17.88 34.95
CA ALA A 154 2.12 16.56 34.33
C ALA A 154 1.61 16.67 32.89
N GLU A 155 0.60 17.50 32.67
CA GLU A 155 0.00 17.72 31.35
C GLU A 155 0.98 18.44 30.39
N GLN A 156 1.87 19.30 30.90
CA GLN A 156 2.95 19.90 30.12
C GLN A 156 3.98 18.85 29.68
N ALA A 157 4.34 17.93 30.58
CA ALA A 157 5.23 16.82 30.26
C ALA A 157 4.60 15.90 29.20
N THR A 158 3.29 15.65 29.26
CA THR A 158 2.54 14.93 28.22
C THR A 158 2.60 15.64 26.88
N LEU A 159 2.38 16.95 26.83
CA LEU A 159 2.49 17.74 25.59
C LEU A 159 3.89 17.64 24.98
N ALA A 160 4.94 17.80 25.79
CA ALA A 160 6.32 17.67 25.36
C ALA A 160 6.66 16.24 24.89
N GLY A 161 6.02 15.22 25.47
CA GLY A 161 6.11 13.84 25.01
C GLY A 161 5.48 13.64 23.63
N LEU A 162 4.26 14.15 23.42
CA LEU A 162 3.56 14.09 22.14
C LEU A 162 4.32 14.83 21.04
N GLN A 163 4.89 16.01 21.34
CA GLN A 163 5.70 16.78 20.39
C GLN A 163 6.96 16.00 19.96
N ARG A 164 7.70 15.41 20.90
CA ARG A 164 8.85 14.54 20.58
C ARG A 164 8.45 13.30 19.77
N SER A 165 7.29 12.72 20.05
CA SER A 165 6.75 11.61 19.25
C SER A 165 6.46 12.06 17.82
N ALA A 166 5.85 13.23 17.63
CA ALA A 166 5.57 13.78 16.30
C ALA A 166 6.85 14.06 15.51
N GLU A 167 7.89 14.60 16.16
CA GLU A 167 9.21 14.81 15.55
C GLU A 167 9.85 13.47 15.12
N THR A 168 9.76 12.44 15.97
CA THR A 168 10.25 11.10 15.67
C THR A 168 9.49 10.47 14.51
N ASP A 169 8.15 10.60 14.48
CA ASP A 169 7.31 10.11 13.40
C ASP A 169 7.65 10.82 12.07
N LEU A 170 7.91 12.13 12.09
CA LEU A 170 8.37 12.91 10.92
C LEU A 170 9.74 12.45 10.41
N ALA A 171 10.70 12.23 11.31
CA ALA A 171 12.02 11.73 10.93
C ALA A 171 11.94 10.31 10.32
N SER A 172 11.09 9.44 10.89
CA SER A 172 10.85 8.10 10.34
C SER A 172 10.23 8.15 8.95
N LEU A 173 9.25 9.04 8.73
CA LEU A 173 8.64 9.26 7.41
C LEU A 173 9.66 9.74 6.38
N ALA A 174 10.56 10.65 6.74
CA ALA A 174 11.61 11.13 5.85
C ALA A 174 12.56 10.01 5.41
N GLU A 175 12.96 9.13 6.33
CA GLU A 175 13.80 7.97 6.02
C GLU A 175 13.05 6.94 5.16
N GLN A 176 11.78 6.66 5.48
CA GLN A 176 10.94 5.78 4.66
C GLN A 176 10.78 6.31 3.23
N GLN A 177 10.58 7.63 3.06
CA GLN A 177 10.48 8.25 1.74
C GLN A 177 11.79 8.11 0.95
N LYS A 178 12.94 8.30 1.60
CA LYS A 178 14.26 8.09 0.98
C LYS A 178 14.45 6.64 0.53
N GLN A 179 14.06 5.67 1.37
CA GLN A 179 14.10 4.25 1.01
C GLN A 179 13.19 3.94 -0.18
N LEU A 180 11.99 4.54 -0.22
CA LEU A 180 11.05 4.39 -1.32
C LEU A 180 11.64 4.89 -2.66
N ASP A 181 12.29 6.06 -2.64
CA ASP A 181 12.93 6.65 -3.81
C ASP A 181 14.12 5.80 -4.29
N GLN A 182 14.91 5.25 -3.37
CA GLN A 182 16.01 4.33 -3.68
C GLN A 182 15.52 3.03 -4.32
N LEU A 183 14.47 2.42 -3.77
CA LEU A 183 13.86 1.21 -4.31
C LEU A 183 13.29 1.47 -5.71
N ARG A 184 12.63 2.61 -5.91
CA ARG A 184 12.14 3.03 -7.23
C ARG A 184 13.27 3.14 -8.25
N ALA A 185 14.34 3.86 -7.91
CA ALA A 185 15.49 4.03 -8.79
C ALA A 185 16.15 2.68 -9.12
N SER A 186 16.27 1.78 -8.13
CA SER A 186 16.79 0.43 -8.33
C SER A 186 15.91 -0.39 -9.28
N SER A 187 14.59 -0.34 -9.11
CA SER A 187 13.64 -1.00 -10.02
C SER A 187 13.75 -0.44 -11.44
N GLU A 188 13.80 0.88 -11.61
CA GLU A 188 13.94 1.53 -12.92
C GLU A 188 15.28 1.14 -13.59
N ALA A 189 16.37 1.06 -12.83
CA ALA A 189 17.66 0.60 -13.33
C ALA A 189 17.64 -0.86 -13.81
N LYS A 190 16.94 -1.76 -13.10
CA LYS A 190 16.78 -3.17 -13.52
C LYS A 190 15.97 -3.29 -14.81
N LEU A 191 14.93 -2.47 -14.97
CA LEU A 191 14.13 -2.42 -16.19
C LEU A 191 14.97 -1.88 -17.36
N ALA A 192 15.70 -0.79 -17.17
CA ALA A 192 16.61 -0.24 -18.18
C ALA A 192 17.69 -1.27 -18.60
N ALA A 193 18.23 -2.03 -17.64
CA ALA A 193 19.17 -3.11 -17.94
C ALA A 193 18.51 -4.21 -18.79
N SER A 194 17.23 -4.56 -18.53
CA SER A 194 16.50 -5.55 -19.33
C SER A 194 16.26 -5.06 -20.77
N GLU A 195 15.98 -3.78 -20.95
CA GLU A 195 15.86 -3.13 -22.26
C GLU A 195 17.19 -3.10 -23.00
N ALA A 196 18.30 -2.85 -22.29
CA ALA A 196 19.64 -2.89 -22.87
C ALA A 196 20.01 -4.31 -23.36
N VAL A 197 19.60 -5.37 -22.63
CA VAL A 197 19.77 -6.76 -23.09
C VAL A 197 18.94 -7.00 -24.36
N LEU A 198 17.68 -6.54 -24.40
CA LEU A 198 16.86 -6.62 -25.61
C LEU A 198 17.49 -5.87 -26.79
N ALA A 199 18.11 -4.71 -26.55
CA ALA A 199 18.76 -3.91 -27.58
C ALA A 199 19.98 -4.59 -28.21
N LYS A 200 20.60 -5.55 -27.52
CA LYS A 200 21.69 -6.39 -28.07
C LYS A 200 21.17 -7.43 -29.10
N LEU A 201 19.88 -7.74 -29.09
CA LEU A 201 19.25 -8.65 -30.05
C LEU A 201 18.87 -7.91 -31.34
N THR A 202 18.89 -8.62 -32.46
CA THR A 202 18.44 -8.08 -33.74
C THR A 202 16.94 -7.73 -33.70
N ALA A 203 16.50 -6.85 -34.60
CA ALA A 203 15.09 -6.47 -34.70
C ALA A 203 14.17 -7.68 -34.96
N ALA A 204 14.62 -8.63 -35.79
CA ALA A 204 13.88 -9.85 -36.10
C ALA A 204 13.74 -10.76 -34.86
N GLU A 205 14.79 -10.92 -34.06
CA GLU A 205 14.75 -11.72 -32.83
C GLU A 205 13.84 -11.09 -31.78
N ARG A 206 13.92 -9.77 -31.58
CA ARG A 206 13.00 -9.05 -30.68
C ARG A 206 11.54 -9.20 -31.10
N GLN A 207 11.25 -9.10 -32.40
CA GLN A 207 9.90 -9.31 -32.91
C GLN A 207 9.42 -10.75 -32.67
N ARG A 208 10.29 -11.74 -32.88
CA ARG A 208 9.97 -13.15 -32.61
C ARG A 208 9.65 -13.39 -31.13
N LEU A 209 10.46 -12.84 -30.21
CA LEU A 209 10.21 -12.90 -28.77
C LEU A 209 8.87 -12.26 -28.38
N ALA A 210 8.58 -11.07 -28.90
CA ALA A 210 7.33 -10.38 -28.64
C ALA A 210 6.11 -11.16 -29.20
N ALA A 211 6.25 -11.77 -30.38
CA ALA A 211 5.22 -12.61 -30.98
C ALA A 211 4.97 -13.90 -30.17
N GLU A 212 6.04 -14.59 -29.75
CA GLU A 212 5.95 -15.78 -28.87
C GLU A 212 5.24 -15.44 -27.56
N GLU A 213 5.60 -14.33 -26.93
CA GLU A 213 4.98 -13.89 -25.68
C GLU A 213 3.50 -13.52 -25.87
N LYS A 214 3.17 -12.82 -26.96
CA LYS A 214 1.79 -12.48 -27.31
C LYS A 214 0.95 -13.73 -27.58
N GLN A 215 1.47 -14.68 -28.36
CA GLN A 215 0.77 -15.95 -28.64
C GLN A 215 0.47 -16.73 -27.35
N ARG A 216 1.41 -16.77 -26.40
CA ARG A 216 1.20 -17.40 -25.09
C ARG A 216 0.12 -16.68 -24.27
N ALA A 217 0.11 -15.35 -24.28
CA ALA A 217 -0.89 -14.55 -23.60
C ALA A 217 -2.28 -14.73 -24.22
N ASP A 218 -2.38 -14.70 -25.55
CA ASP A 218 -3.63 -14.90 -26.30
C ASP A 218 -4.17 -16.33 -26.07
N ALA A 219 -3.31 -17.35 -26.11
CA ALA A 219 -3.70 -18.73 -25.80
C ALA A 219 -4.21 -18.89 -24.36
N ALA A 220 -3.57 -18.25 -23.38
CA ALA A 220 -4.02 -18.24 -22.00
C ALA A 220 -5.37 -17.51 -21.84
N ALA A 221 -5.57 -16.41 -22.57
CA ALA A 221 -6.83 -15.66 -22.57
C ALA A 221 -7.97 -16.46 -23.20
N GLU A 222 -7.73 -17.16 -24.32
CA GLU A 222 -8.73 -18.03 -24.95
C GLU A 222 -9.05 -19.24 -24.05
N ALA A 223 -8.05 -19.83 -23.39
CA ALA A 223 -8.28 -20.88 -22.40
C ALA A 223 -9.13 -20.38 -21.21
N ALA A 224 -8.89 -19.16 -20.72
CA ALA A 224 -9.70 -18.54 -19.67
C ALA A 224 -11.15 -18.30 -20.12
N LYS A 225 -11.37 -17.81 -21.35
CA LYS A 225 -12.72 -17.62 -21.92
C LYS A 225 -13.46 -18.95 -22.11
N ALA A 226 -12.76 -19.98 -22.56
CA ALA A 226 -13.34 -21.32 -22.72
C ALA A 226 -13.82 -21.88 -21.37
N LEU A 227 -13.03 -21.69 -20.30
CA LEU A 227 -13.43 -22.04 -18.93
C LEU A 227 -14.71 -21.33 -18.49
N GLU A 228 -14.79 -20.02 -18.72
CA GLU A 228 -15.98 -19.23 -18.37
C GLU A 228 -17.23 -19.68 -19.15
N ALA A 229 -17.09 -20.01 -20.44
CA ALA A 229 -18.19 -20.50 -21.24
C ALA A 229 -18.73 -21.84 -20.72
N VAL A 230 -17.83 -22.74 -20.29
CA VAL A 230 -18.17 -24.03 -19.69
C VAL A 230 -18.88 -23.84 -18.35
N GLU A 231 -18.37 -22.96 -17.48
CA GLU A 231 -19.02 -22.63 -16.20
C GLU A 231 -20.40 -22.00 -16.40
N ALA A 232 -20.54 -21.08 -17.36
CA ALA A 232 -21.83 -20.45 -17.68
C ALA A 232 -22.85 -21.47 -18.24
N ALA A 233 -22.41 -22.42 -19.06
CA ALA A 233 -23.26 -23.51 -19.55
C ALA A 233 -23.70 -24.45 -18.40
N ALA A 234 -22.79 -24.80 -17.50
CA ALA A 234 -23.09 -25.60 -16.31
C ALA A 234 -24.05 -24.88 -15.35
N GLY A 235 -23.88 -23.56 -15.16
CA GLY A 235 -24.76 -22.72 -14.36
C GLY A 235 -26.18 -22.64 -14.94
N ARG A 236 -26.31 -22.44 -16.25
CA ARG A 236 -27.62 -22.45 -16.95
C ARG A 236 -28.34 -23.80 -16.84
N SER A 237 -27.60 -24.91 -16.95
CA SER A 237 -28.15 -26.26 -16.78
C SER A 237 -28.69 -26.50 -15.35
N ARG A 238 -27.98 -26.00 -14.32
CA ARG A 238 -28.43 -26.08 -12.91
C ARG A 238 -29.70 -25.28 -12.63
N VAL A 239 -29.85 -24.08 -13.23
CA VAL A 239 -31.07 -23.27 -13.08
C VAL A 239 -32.26 -23.91 -13.80
N GLY A 240 -32.05 -24.47 -15.00
CA GLY A 240 -33.09 -25.19 -15.75
C GLY A 240 -33.53 -26.52 -15.12
N ALA A 241 -32.67 -27.17 -14.34
CA ALA A 241 -33.04 -28.34 -13.53
C ALA A 241 -33.81 -27.96 -12.26
N SER A 242 -33.50 -26.82 -11.65
CA SER A 242 -34.17 -26.32 -10.44
C SER A 242 -35.61 -25.86 -10.73
N SER A 243 -35.87 -25.26 -11.90
CA SER A 243 -37.23 -24.85 -12.31
C SER A 243 -38.15 -26.00 -12.75
N ARG A 244 -37.60 -27.20 -13.00
CA ARG A 244 -38.37 -28.43 -13.29
C ARG A 244 -38.65 -29.28 -12.04
N SER A 245 -38.03 -28.93 -10.91
CA SER A 245 -38.16 -29.65 -9.63
C SER A 245 -39.16 -28.98 -8.66
N SER A 246 -39.55 -27.74 -8.91
CA SER A 246 -40.50 -26.99 -8.07
C SER A 246 -41.94 -27.51 -8.09
N ASP A 247 -42.29 -28.42 -9.01
CA ASP A 247 -43.61 -29.07 -9.03
C ASP A 247 -43.69 -30.38 -8.22
N ARG A 248 -42.59 -30.84 -7.58
CA ARG A 248 -42.60 -32.18 -6.93
C ARG A 248 -41.88 -32.32 -5.59
N ALA A 249 -41.88 -31.29 -4.73
CA ALA A 249 -41.47 -31.49 -3.33
C ALA A 249 -42.02 -30.42 -2.37
N ALA A 250 -43.29 -30.56 -1.97
CA ALA A 250 -43.69 -30.18 -0.61
C ALA A 250 -43.10 -31.23 0.35
N THR A 251 -42.55 -30.77 1.48
CA THR A 251 -41.95 -31.55 2.60
C THR A 251 -40.46 -31.90 2.49
N ARG A 252 -39.59 -30.91 2.76
CA ARG A 252 -38.39 -31.11 3.59
C ARG A 252 -37.73 -29.76 3.96
N SER A 253 -37.55 -29.55 5.26
CA SER A 253 -36.84 -28.41 5.86
C SER A 253 -35.44 -28.20 5.27
N PRO A 254 -34.94 -26.95 5.17
CA PRO A 254 -33.70 -26.66 4.47
C PRO A 254 -32.51 -27.01 5.37
N ALA A 255 -31.78 -28.07 5.00
CA ALA A 255 -30.41 -28.23 5.45
C ALA A 255 -29.59 -27.09 4.82
N LYS A 256 -29.00 -26.23 5.67
CA LYS A 256 -28.08 -25.14 5.28
C LYS A 256 -27.03 -25.70 4.31
N SER A 257 -27.22 -25.38 3.04
CA SER A 257 -26.46 -25.90 1.92
C SER A 257 -25.04 -25.35 1.93
N SER A 258 -24.12 -26.25 1.59
CA SER A 258 -22.70 -26.07 1.28
C SER A 258 -22.40 -25.13 0.09
N THR A 259 -23.33 -24.24 -0.28
CA THR A 259 -23.22 -23.31 -1.42
C THR A 259 -22.49 -22.00 -1.11
N SER A 260 -22.14 -21.73 0.16
CA SER A 260 -21.44 -20.48 0.53
C SER A 260 -19.90 -20.55 0.47
N LYS A 261 -19.31 -21.73 0.25
CA LYS A 261 -17.85 -21.92 0.30
C LYS A 261 -17.16 -21.79 -1.06
N SER A 262 -17.92 -21.76 -2.16
CA SER A 262 -17.42 -21.47 -3.52
C SER A 262 -17.65 -20.01 -3.96
N THR A 263 -18.12 -19.12 -3.07
CA THR A 263 -18.54 -17.77 -3.46
C THR A 263 -17.46 -16.70 -3.29
N ARG A 264 -16.56 -16.82 -2.31
CA ARG A 264 -15.54 -15.78 -2.04
C ARG A 264 -14.42 -15.79 -3.08
N GLY A 265 -13.79 -16.93 -3.32
CA GLY A 265 -12.78 -17.08 -4.37
C GLY A 265 -13.32 -16.71 -5.75
N ALA A 266 -14.55 -17.13 -6.08
CA ALA A 266 -15.22 -16.73 -7.32
C ALA A 266 -15.47 -15.21 -7.40
N THR A 267 -15.84 -14.57 -6.29
CA THR A 267 -16.01 -13.09 -6.23
C THR A 267 -14.69 -12.37 -6.44
N ALA A 268 -13.61 -12.83 -5.78
CA ALA A 268 -12.28 -12.27 -5.94
C ALA A 268 -11.78 -12.42 -7.38
N LEU A 269 -11.94 -13.61 -7.95
CA LEU A 269 -11.57 -13.87 -9.33
C LEU A 269 -12.39 -13.01 -10.31
N ALA A 270 -13.70 -12.89 -10.11
CA ALA A 270 -14.55 -12.04 -10.93
C ALA A 270 -14.11 -10.56 -10.85
N PHE A 271 -13.67 -10.09 -9.69
CA PHE A 271 -13.06 -8.76 -9.57
C PHE A 271 -11.80 -8.64 -10.42
N ALA A 272 -10.84 -9.57 -10.26
CA ALA A 272 -9.56 -9.53 -10.96
C ALA A 272 -9.74 -9.58 -12.49
N LYS A 273 -10.67 -10.41 -12.98
CA LYS A 273 -11.02 -10.51 -14.41
C LYS A 273 -11.51 -9.18 -15.00
N ARG A 274 -12.28 -8.37 -14.25
CA ARG A 274 -12.70 -7.03 -14.69
C ARG A 274 -11.54 -6.03 -14.80
N GLN A 275 -10.39 -6.35 -14.22
CA GLN A 275 -9.20 -5.50 -14.29
C GLN A 275 -8.31 -5.82 -15.50
N VAL A 276 -8.57 -6.90 -16.23
CA VAL A 276 -7.81 -7.28 -17.44
C VAL A 276 -7.77 -6.12 -18.43
N GLY A 277 -6.57 -5.83 -18.94
CA GLY A 277 -6.29 -4.69 -19.82
C GLY A 277 -5.82 -3.43 -19.09
N LYS A 278 -6.00 -3.31 -17.76
CA LYS A 278 -5.48 -2.17 -17.00
C LYS A 278 -3.95 -2.17 -16.96
N PRO A 279 -3.31 -1.00 -16.95
CA PRO A 279 -1.85 -0.91 -16.93
C PRO A 279 -1.25 -1.45 -15.63
N TYR A 280 -0.04 -2.01 -15.73
CA TYR A 280 0.80 -2.25 -14.57
C TYR A 280 1.38 -0.92 -14.06
N GLN A 281 1.37 -0.71 -12.75
CA GLN A 281 2.13 0.36 -12.12
C GLN A 281 2.73 -0.14 -10.80
N LEU A 282 4.02 0.12 -10.61
CA LEU A 282 4.76 -0.26 -9.41
C LEU A 282 4.08 0.29 -8.15
N GLY A 283 3.79 -0.58 -7.18
CA GLY A 283 3.17 -0.20 -5.91
C GLY A 283 1.68 0.15 -6.00
N ALA A 284 1.03 -0.01 -7.15
CA ALA A 284 -0.35 0.42 -7.35
C ALA A 284 -1.39 -0.58 -6.82
N THR A 285 -2.43 -0.03 -6.18
CA THR A 285 -3.60 -0.76 -5.66
C THR A 285 -4.88 -0.11 -6.20
N GLY A 286 -5.07 -0.17 -7.51
CA GLY A 286 -6.32 0.22 -8.17
C GLY A 286 -6.73 1.69 -8.04
N PRO A 287 -7.89 2.07 -8.63
CA PRO A 287 -8.58 1.32 -9.67
C PRO A 287 -7.98 1.57 -11.07
N SER A 288 -7.06 2.53 -11.25
CA SER A 288 -6.53 2.90 -12.58
C SER A 288 -5.40 1.99 -13.06
N ALA A 289 -4.62 1.43 -12.14
CA ALA A 289 -3.48 0.56 -12.40
C ALA A 289 -3.26 -0.40 -11.24
N TYR A 290 -2.50 -1.46 -11.47
CA TYR A 290 -2.24 -2.50 -10.48
C TYR A 290 -0.80 -2.99 -10.53
N ASP A 291 -0.21 -3.33 -9.38
CA ASP A 291 0.83 -4.35 -9.32
C ASP A 291 0.23 -5.71 -8.94
N CYS A 292 1.06 -6.76 -8.88
CA CYS A 292 0.59 -8.12 -8.68
C CYS A 292 -0.14 -8.33 -7.35
N SER A 293 0.46 -7.88 -6.24
CA SER A 293 -0.08 -8.03 -4.90
C SER A 293 -1.20 -7.01 -4.59
N GLY A 294 -1.20 -5.85 -5.26
CA GLY A 294 -2.29 -4.89 -5.21
C GLY A 294 -3.54 -5.39 -5.94
N LEU A 295 -3.38 -6.06 -7.09
CA LEU A 295 -4.50 -6.71 -7.80
C LEU A 295 -5.15 -7.79 -6.95
N THR A 296 -4.33 -8.64 -6.32
CA THR A 296 -4.83 -9.73 -5.47
C THR A 296 -5.46 -9.22 -4.19
N GLY A 297 -4.87 -8.16 -3.59
CA GLY A 297 -5.40 -7.46 -2.43
C GLY A 297 -6.80 -6.92 -2.67
N ASP A 298 -6.97 -6.10 -3.71
CA ASP A 298 -8.27 -5.54 -4.10
C ASP A 298 -9.30 -6.63 -4.46
N ALA A 299 -8.86 -7.68 -5.16
CA ALA A 299 -9.72 -8.80 -5.51
C ALA A 299 -10.31 -9.48 -4.27
N TRP A 300 -9.46 -9.83 -3.30
CA TRP A 300 -9.93 -10.48 -2.07
C TRP A 300 -10.68 -9.51 -1.15
N GLN A 301 -10.32 -8.22 -1.15
CA GLN A 301 -11.09 -7.18 -0.47
C GLN A 301 -12.52 -7.09 -1.01
N ALA A 302 -12.71 -7.19 -2.33
CA ALA A 302 -14.04 -7.25 -2.95
C ALA A 302 -14.84 -8.51 -2.55
N ALA A 303 -14.15 -9.59 -2.15
CA ALA A 303 -14.74 -10.78 -1.55
C ALA A 303 -14.83 -10.71 -0.01
N GLY A 304 -14.58 -9.53 0.58
CA GLY A 304 -14.65 -9.24 2.01
C GLY A 304 -13.51 -9.84 2.85
N VAL A 305 -12.40 -10.25 2.23
CA VAL A 305 -11.19 -10.71 2.94
C VAL A 305 -10.08 -9.70 2.73
N ALA A 306 -9.69 -8.98 3.78
CA ALA A 306 -8.48 -8.19 3.75
C ALA A 306 -7.26 -9.12 3.78
N ILE A 307 -6.33 -8.92 2.86
CA ILE A 307 -5.04 -9.62 2.84
C ILE A 307 -3.90 -8.58 2.86
N PRO A 308 -2.70 -8.94 3.35
CA PRO A 308 -1.57 -8.01 3.44
C PRO A 308 -1.13 -7.43 2.08
N ARG A 309 -0.40 -6.31 2.09
CA ARG A 309 -0.04 -5.59 0.87
C ARG A 309 0.97 -6.31 -0.01
N THR A 310 1.95 -7.01 0.55
CA THR A 310 3.03 -7.63 -0.24
C THR A 310 2.77 -9.10 -0.51
N SER A 311 3.28 -9.63 -1.62
CA SER A 311 3.13 -11.04 -1.98
C SER A 311 3.75 -11.97 -0.93
N GLN A 312 4.88 -11.60 -0.33
CA GLN A 312 5.51 -12.38 0.75
C GLN A 312 4.58 -12.50 1.96
N GLN A 313 3.91 -11.41 2.35
CA GLN A 313 2.96 -11.43 3.46
C GLN A 313 1.64 -12.14 3.07
N GLN A 314 1.18 -11.98 1.83
CA GLN A 314 0.01 -12.72 1.35
C GLN A 314 0.26 -14.23 1.36
N PHE A 315 1.49 -14.68 1.15
CA PHE A 315 1.86 -16.09 1.23
C PHE A 315 1.71 -16.67 2.64
N THR A 316 1.59 -15.86 3.69
CA THR A 316 1.31 -16.34 5.05
C THR A 316 -0.18 -16.33 5.40
N THR A 317 -1.03 -15.85 4.48
CA THR A 317 -2.47 -15.67 4.71
C THR A 317 -3.27 -16.90 4.29
N GLY A 318 -4.25 -17.29 5.11
CA GLY A 318 -5.17 -18.39 4.80
C GLY A 318 -4.52 -19.78 4.77
N ARG A 319 -5.24 -20.74 4.17
CA ARG A 319 -4.79 -22.15 4.13
C ARG A 319 -3.83 -22.39 2.97
N ALA A 320 -2.77 -23.15 3.20
CA ALA A 320 -1.93 -23.70 2.11
C ALA A 320 -2.76 -24.63 1.20
N VAL A 321 -2.57 -24.51 -0.11
CA VAL A 321 -3.26 -25.32 -1.11
C VAL A 321 -2.23 -26.08 -1.93
N ALA A 322 -2.40 -27.39 -2.06
CA ALA A 322 -1.57 -28.19 -2.95
C ALA A 322 -1.88 -27.81 -4.40
N LYS A 323 -0.89 -27.89 -5.29
CA LYS A 323 -1.06 -27.49 -6.70
C LYS A 323 -2.20 -28.24 -7.41
N ALA A 324 -2.45 -29.50 -7.03
CA ALA A 324 -3.54 -30.31 -7.56
C ALA A 324 -4.93 -29.89 -7.06
N ASP A 325 -5.01 -29.19 -5.92
CA ASP A 325 -6.25 -28.77 -5.25
C ASP A 325 -6.62 -27.31 -5.50
N LEU A 326 -5.94 -26.68 -6.47
CA LEU A 326 -6.17 -25.29 -6.85
C LEU A 326 -7.62 -25.09 -7.32
N GLN A 327 -8.26 -24.06 -6.75
CA GLN A 327 -9.63 -23.65 -7.06
C GLN A 327 -9.65 -22.20 -7.55
N PRO A 328 -10.63 -21.83 -8.40
CA PRO A 328 -10.79 -20.46 -8.86
C PRO A 328 -10.78 -19.45 -7.70
N GLY A 329 -9.90 -18.46 -7.79
CA GLY A 329 -9.66 -17.43 -6.78
C GLY A 329 -8.47 -17.67 -5.86
N ASP A 330 -7.91 -18.88 -5.81
CA ASP A 330 -6.70 -19.15 -5.03
C ASP A 330 -5.55 -18.25 -5.46
N LEU A 331 -4.75 -17.80 -4.49
CA LEU A 331 -3.53 -17.07 -4.75
C LEU A 331 -2.44 -18.05 -5.14
N VAL A 332 -1.78 -17.81 -6.27
CA VAL A 332 -0.67 -18.61 -6.79
C VAL A 332 0.59 -17.75 -6.79
N PHE A 333 1.64 -18.25 -6.13
CA PHE A 333 2.88 -17.53 -5.89
C PHE A 333 4.01 -18.12 -6.72
N PHE A 334 4.91 -17.24 -7.16
CA PHE A 334 6.01 -17.57 -8.06
C PHE A 334 7.35 -17.12 -7.50
N TYR A 335 8.40 -17.80 -7.95
CA TYR A 335 9.80 -17.59 -7.57
C TYR A 335 10.11 -17.91 -6.10
N ASN A 336 11.36 -18.25 -5.80
CA ASN A 336 11.77 -18.66 -4.46
C ASN A 336 11.65 -17.54 -3.42
N ASP A 337 11.74 -16.29 -3.85
CA ASP A 337 11.61 -15.08 -3.04
C ASP A 337 10.16 -14.57 -2.93
N LEU A 338 9.21 -15.31 -3.54
CA LEU A 338 7.78 -14.98 -3.60
C LEU A 338 7.54 -13.59 -4.18
N SER A 339 8.38 -13.11 -5.10
CA SER A 339 8.33 -11.77 -5.69
C SER A 339 7.08 -11.51 -6.54
N HIS A 340 6.31 -12.55 -6.88
CA HIS A 340 5.14 -12.41 -7.74
C HIS A 340 3.97 -13.30 -7.33
N VAL A 341 2.75 -12.82 -7.58
CA VAL A 341 1.48 -13.49 -7.22
C VAL A 341 0.40 -13.24 -8.28
N GLY A 342 -0.49 -14.21 -8.49
CA GLY A 342 -1.68 -14.08 -9.33
C GLY A 342 -2.88 -14.82 -8.75
N LEU A 343 -4.07 -14.63 -9.33
CA LEU A 343 -5.27 -15.40 -8.96
C LEU A 343 -5.47 -16.56 -9.94
N TYR A 344 -5.69 -17.75 -9.41
CA TYR A 344 -6.01 -18.93 -10.21
C TYR A 344 -7.39 -18.79 -10.86
N VAL A 345 -7.42 -19.00 -12.18
CA VAL A 345 -8.66 -18.98 -12.98
C VAL A 345 -9.26 -20.38 -13.07
N GLY A 346 -8.42 -21.42 -13.18
CA GLY A 346 -8.80 -22.78 -13.53
C GLY A 346 -7.89 -23.35 -14.62
N ASN A 347 -7.84 -24.69 -14.76
CA ASN A 347 -7.05 -25.43 -15.77
C ASN A 347 -5.63 -24.90 -16.03
N GLY A 348 -4.89 -24.59 -14.95
CA GLY A 348 -3.51 -24.11 -15.08
C GLY A 348 -3.38 -22.67 -15.58
N ILE A 349 -4.45 -21.86 -15.55
CA ILE A 349 -4.43 -20.45 -15.94
C ILE A 349 -4.56 -19.55 -14.71
N ILE A 350 -3.87 -18.41 -14.74
CA ILE A 350 -3.96 -17.33 -13.75
C ILE A 350 -4.30 -16.00 -14.43
N VAL A 351 -4.86 -15.08 -13.66
CA VAL A 351 -4.91 -13.64 -13.97
C VAL A 351 -3.91 -12.91 -13.08
N GLN A 352 -3.14 -11.99 -13.67
CA GLN A 352 -2.01 -11.33 -13.00
C GLN A 352 -1.72 -9.94 -13.55
N ALA A 353 -1.02 -9.14 -12.76
CA ALA A 353 -0.33 -7.91 -13.18
C ALA A 353 1.17 -8.16 -13.12
N ALA A 354 1.77 -8.64 -14.22
CA ALA A 354 3.11 -9.24 -14.17
C ALA A 354 4.25 -8.25 -13.94
N ARG A 355 4.31 -7.18 -14.76
CA ARG A 355 5.45 -6.25 -14.78
C ARG A 355 5.15 -5.01 -15.63
N PRO A 356 5.97 -3.93 -15.52
CA PRO A 356 5.86 -2.77 -16.39
C PRO A 356 5.85 -3.11 -17.87
N GLY A 357 5.08 -2.36 -18.65
CA GLY A 357 4.91 -2.60 -20.10
C GLY A 357 3.97 -3.75 -20.46
N LYS A 358 3.42 -4.47 -19.47
CA LYS A 358 2.37 -5.47 -19.67
C LYS A 358 1.12 -5.10 -18.88
N PRO A 359 -0.06 -5.06 -19.52
CA PRO A 359 -1.30 -4.86 -18.78
C PRO A 359 -1.62 -6.09 -17.92
N VAL A 360 -2.58 -5.93 -17.01
CA VAL A 360 -3.24 -7.04 -16.33
C VAL A 360 -3.75 -8.02 -17.39
N GLY A 361 -3.42 -9.30 -17.25
CA GLY A 361 -3.73 -10.30 -18.26
C GLY A 361 -3.62 -11.73 -17.76
N TYR A 362 -3.88 -12.66 -18.67
CA TYR A 362 -3.85 -14.09 -18.39
C TYR A 362 -2.47 -14.69 -18.70
N ALA A 363 -2.10 -15.70 -17.93
CA ALA A 363 -0.93 -16.52 -18.20
C ALA A 363 -1.13 -17.95 -17.69
N ALA A 364 -0.33 -18.88 -18.21
CA ALA A 364 -0.27 -20.22 -17.66
C ALA A 364 0.51 -20.22 -16.34
N VAL A 365 0.08 -21.03 -15.36
CA VAL A 365 0.84 -21.31 -14.13
C VAL A 365 2.23 -21.87 -14.44
N SER A 366 2.41 -22.53 -15.58
CA SER A 366 3.70 -23.05 -16.04
C SER A 366 4.61 -22.00 -16.68
N SER A 367 4.16 -20.76 -16.89
CA SER A 367 4.98 -19.73 -17.53
C SER A 367 6.06 -19.15 -16.61
N MET A 368 6.00 -19.45 -15.31
CA MET A 368 6.91 -18.95 -14.27
C MET A 368 7.17 -20.07 -13.24
N PRO A 369 8.31 -20.06 -12.53
CA PRO A 369 8.60 -21.02 -11.46
C PRO A 369 7.56 -20.96 -10.34
N TYR A 370 6.77 -22.03 -10.15
CA TYR A 370 5.74 -22.13 -9.10
C TYR A 370 6.38 -22.30 -7.72
N ALA A 371 5.97 -21.48 -6.75
CA ALA A 371 6.47 -21.54 -5.36
C ALA A 371 5.42 -22.11 -4.39
N GLY A 372 4.14 -21.83 -4.60
CA GLY A 372 3.08 -22.33 -3.72
C GLY A 372 1.74 -21.63 -3.95
N ALA A 373 0.73 -22.01 -3.16
CA ALA A 373 -0.60 -21.42 -3.25
C ALA A 373 -1.29 -21.27 -1.89
N ARG A 374 -2.16 -20.26 -1.78
CA ARG A 374 -2.94 -19.95 -0.59
C ARG A 374 -4.41 -19.70 -0.92
N ARG A 375 -5.30 -20.11 -0.01
CA ARG A 375 -6.72 -19.79 -0.02
C ARG A 375 -7.07 -18.90 1.18
N PRO A 376 -7.17 -17.57 1.00
CA PRO A 376 -7.45 -16.61 2.06
C PRO A 376 -8.78 -16.79 2.83
N GLY A 377 -9.84 -17.29 2.19
CA GLY A 377 -11.17 -17.39 2.82
C GLY A 377 -12.06 -18.47 2.26
#